data_AF-A0A6D2IUM5-F1
#
_entry.id   AF-A0A6D2IUM5-F1
#
_cell.length_a   1.000
_cell.length_b   1.000
_cell.length_c   1.000
_cell.angle_alpha   90.00
_cell.angle_beta   90.00
_cell.angle_gamma   90.00
#
_symmetry.space_group_name_H-M   'P 1'
#
loop_
_entity.id
_entity.type
_entity.pdbx_description
1 polymer ?
#
loop_
_entity_poly.entity_id
_entity_poly.type
_entity_poly.pdbx_seq_one_letter_code
_entity_poly.pdbx_strand_id
1 'polypeptide(L)'
;MNCTISEIKMGSICIKSKTVSPLHNPTEPCFLSLTKVTIRHCHSLRELTLLMFASNLKELEVRNADQLEDIINEKKACEGGESGIVPFPKLVSLKLRNLRELTNIYWSPLRFPCLKKFEVIECPYLKKLPLDSQSGIHGENELVVGYREESWIVRVEWEDEATKTRFLSSCKYV
;
A
#
# COMPACT_ATOMS: atom_id res chain seq x y z
N MET A 1 -19.70 14.69 1.29
CA MET A 1 -19.06 15.42 0.17
C MET A 1 -18.43 14.36 -0.71
N ASN A 2 -18.90 14.20 -1.94
CA ASN A 2 -18.39 13.19 -2.87
C ASN A 2 -17.09 13.69 -3.48
N CYS A 3 -15.98 13.01 -3.23
CA CYS A 3 -14.72 13.31 -3.88
C CYS A 3 -14.74 12.68 -5.29
N THR A 4 -14.76 13.50 -6.33
CA THR A 4 -14.86 13.09 -7.75
C THR A 4 -13.50 12.90 -8.43
N ILE A 5 -12.43 12.66 -7.67
CA ILE A 5 -11.11 12.38 -8.26
C ILE A 5 -11.14 10.95 -8.82
N SER A 6 -11.42 10.82 -10.11
CA SER A 6 -11.44 9.55 -10.84
C SER A 6 -10.04 9.05 -11.21
N GLU A 7 -9.08 9.96 -11.43
CA GLU A 7 -7.68 9.65 -11.71
C GLU A 7 -6.78 10.79 -11.22
N ILE A 8 -5.69 10.48 -10.50
CA ILE A 8 -4.59 11.43 -10.33
C ILE A 8 -3.71 11.29 -11.57
N LYS A 9 -3.97 12.08 -12.61
CA LYS A 9 -3.06 12.19 -13.76
C LYS A 9 -1.92 13.13 -13.42
N MET A 10 -0.71 12.61 -13.37
CA MET A 10 0.47 13.45 -13.28
C MET A 10 0.82 13.94 -14.69
N GLY A 11 0.62 15.23 -14.95
CA GLY A 11 1.42 15.91 -15.98
C GLY A 11 2.89 15.80 -15.57
N SER A 12 3.79 15.66 -16.54
CA SER A 12 5.22 15.35 -16.39
C SER A 12 5.92 16.04 -15.20
N ILE A 13 5.85 15.46 -14.00
CA ILE A 13 6.61 15.89 -12.82
C ILE A 13 7.66 14.81 -12.57
N CYS A 14 8.61 14.74 -13.50
CA CYS A 14 9.95 14.21 -13.29
C CYS A 14 10.72 14.42 -14.59
N ILE A 15 11.14 15.66 -14.85
CA ILE A 15 12.04 15.94 -15.96
C ILE A 15 13.20 16.83 -15.49
N LYS A 16 14.34 16.21 -15.23
CA LYS A 16 15.65 16.75 -15.65
C LYS A 16 16.20 15.94 -16.82
N SER A 17 15.41 15.72 -17.87
CA SER A 17 15.93 15.30 -19.18
C SER A 17 15.02 15.79 -20.30
N LYS A 18 15.53 16.70 -21.12
CA LYS A 18 14.86 17.10 -22.35
C LYS A 18 14.50 15.84 -23.14
N THR A 19 13.25 15.79 -23.57
CA THR A 19 12.56 14.74 -24.34
C THR A 19 12.29 13.44 -23.58
N VAL A 20 11.01 13.06 -23.45
CA VAL A 20 10.44 11.77 -23.89
C VAL A 20 8.92 11.76 -23.56
N SER A 21 8.21 11.02 -24.41
CA SER A 21 6.78 10.76 -24.56
C SER A 21 5.97 10.52 -23.27
N PRO A 22 4.63 10.66 -23.29
CA PRO A 22 3.74 10.56 -22.11
C PRO A 22 3.60 9.17 -21.47
N LEU A 23 4.44 8.20 -21.83
CA LEU A 23 4.17 6.76 -21.65
C LEU A 23 5.23 6.01 -20.83
N HIS A 24 6.22 6.71 -20.24
CA HIS A 24 7.23 6.03 -19.44
C HIS A 24 7.00 6.30 -17.95
N ASN A 25 6.80 5.23 -17.17
CA ASN A 25 6.84 5.33 -15.72
C ASN A 25 8.19 5.91 -15.28
N PRO A 26 8.21 6.80 -14.28
CA PRO A 26 9.46 7.27 -13.71
C PRO A 26 10.33 6.09 -13.26
N THR A 27 11.59 6.07 -13.66
CA THR A 27 12.58 5.13 -13.14
C THR A 27 13.18 5.59 -11.82
N GLU A 28 12.83 6.79 -11.35
CA GLU A 28 13.30 7.40 -10.11
C GLU A 28 12.14 7.86 -9.21
N PRO A 29 12.30 7.86 -7.87
CA PRO A 29 11.30 8.39 -6.95
C PRO A 29 11.07 9.90 -7.14
N CYS A 30 9.82 10.31 -7.32
CA CYS A 30 9.44 11.70 -7.62
C CYS A 30 8.79 12.44 -6.43
N PHE A 31 8.20 11.72 -5.46
CA PHE A 31 7.48 12.32 -4.32
C PHE A 31 8.32 12.35 -3.04
N LEU A 32 9.54 12.88 -3.15
CA LEU A 32 10.52 12.85 -2.05
C LEU A 32 10.07 13.64 -0.80
N SER A 33 9.21 14.64 -0.94
CA SER A 33 8.69 15.40 0.22
C SER A 33 7.45 14.78 0.86
N LEU A 34 6.84 13.79 0.21
CA LEU A 34 5.59 13.19 0.66
C LEU A 34 5.87 12.20 1.80
N THR A 35 5.47 12.57 3.02
CA THR A 35 5.70 11.75 4.22
C THR A 35 4.41 11.15 4.78
N LYS A 36 3.25 11.70 4.40
CA LYS A 36 1.94 11.24 4.87
C LYS A 36 0.90 11.41 3.76
N VAL A 37 0.08 10.38 3.58
CA VAL A 37 -1.08 10.38 2.67
C VAL A 37 -2.30 9.92 3.44
N THR A 38 -3.39 10.65 3.29
CA THR A 38 -4.68 10.32 3.90
C THR A 38 -5.78 10.53 2.88
N ILE A 39 -6.49 9.47 2.54
CA ILE A 39 -7.56 9.44 1.55
C ILE A 39 -8.84 9.03 2.26
N ARG A 40 -9.89 9.83 2.12
CA ARG A 40 -11.18 9.60 2.78
C ARG A 40 -12.32 9.88 1.82
N HIS A 41 -13.31 8.97 1.77
CA HIS A 41 -14.56 9.16 1.00
C HIS A 41 -14.33 9.38 -0.51
N CYS A 42 -13.33 8.67 -1.07
CA CYS A 42 -13.00 8.71 -2.50
C CYS A 42 -13.53 7.45 -3.20
N HIS A 43 -14.83 7.42 -3.48
CA HIS A 43 -15.51 6.22 -3.97
C HIS A 43 -15.18 5.85 -5.42
N SER A 44 -14.64 6.77 -6.22
CA SER A 44 -14.25 6.53 -7.63
C SER A 44 -12.77 6.17 -7.82
N LEU A 45 -12.00 6.13 -6.74
CA LEU A 45 -10.58 5.83 -6.77
C LEU A 45 -10.38 4.33 -6.96
N ARG A 46 -9.66 3.92 -8.02
CA ARG A 46 -9.41 2.51 -8.35
C ARG A 46 -8.06 1.97 -7.91
N GLU A 47 -7.04 2.83 -7.87
CA GLU A 47 -5.67 2.46 -7.49
C GLU A 47 -4.85 3.66 -7.01
N LEU A 48 -3.71 3.39 -6.38
CA LEU A 48 -2.77 4.39 -5.84
C LEU A 48 -1.33 4.13 -6.28
N THR A 49 -1.13 3.55 -7.47
CA THR A 49 0.16 3.07 -7.99
C THR A 49 1.24 4.14 -7.94
N LEU A 50 0.88 5.41 -8.19
CA LEU A 50 1.81 6.54 -8.10
C LEU A 50 2.51 6.67 -6.74
N LEU A 51 1.92 6.17 -5.65
CA LEU A 51 2.56 6.19 -4.33
C LEU A 51 3.84 5.34 -4.26
N MET A 52 4.08 4.44 -5.22
CA MET A 52 5.36 3.73 -5.32
C MET A 52 6.56 4.68 -5.47
N PHE A 53 6.35 5.86 -6.07
CA PHE A 53 7.38 6.88 -6.24
C PHE A 53 7.57 7.78 -5.00
N ALA A 54 6.86 7.52 -3.90
CA ALA A 54 6.95 8.24 -2.62
C ALA A 54 7.87 7.54 -1.62
N SER A 55 9.18 7.55 -1.89
CA SER A 55 10.19 6.82 -1.09
C SER A 55 10.29 7.29 0.37
N ASN A 56 9.82 8.50 0.70
CA ASN A 56 9.81 9.04 2.05
C ASN A 56 8.45 8.91 2.78
N LEU A 57 7.49 8.21 2.19
CA LEU A 57 6.17 8.01 2.79
C LEU A 57 6.28 7.18 4.08
N LYS A 58 5.80 7.75 5.19
CA LYS A 58 5.79 7.14 6.53
C LYS A 58 4.38 6.71 6.96
N GLU A 59 3.35 7.42 6.50
CA GLU A 59 1.96 7.14 6.89
C GLU A 59 1.05 7.07 5.66
N LEU A 60 0.35 5.96 5.50
CA LEU A 60 -0.70 5.79 4.50
C LEU A 60 -2.00 5.38 5.22
N GLU A 61 -3.02 6.23 5.10
CA GLU A 61 -4.39 5.94 5.55
C GLU A 61 -5.36 6.06 4.37
N VAL A 62 -6.11 5.00 4.11
CA VAL A 62 -7.17 4.99 3.10
C VAL A 62 -8.45 4.51 3.74
N ARG A 63 -9.51 5.31 3.62
CA ARG A 63 -10.79 5.08 4.28
C ARG A 63 -11.96 5.37 3.37
N ASN A 64 -12.95 4.48 3.34
CA ASN A 64 -14.20 4.65 2.59
C ASN A 64 -13.94 4.96 1.10
N ALA A 65 -13.18 4.11 0.42
CA ALA A 65 -12.94 4.15 -1.02
C ALA A 65 -13.42 2.83 -1.62
N ASP A 66 -14.71 2.79 -2.00
CA ASP A 66 -15.39 1.52 -2.29
C ASP A 66 -14.88 0.82 -3.55
N GLN A 67 -14.47 1.58 -4.58
CA GLN A 67 -13.98 1.05 -5.87
C GLN A 67 -12.46 0.82 -5.91
N LEU A 68 -11.76 0.96 -4.77
CA LEU A 68 -10.31 0.79 -4.72
C LEU A 68 -9.98 -0.70 -4.75
N GLU A 69 -9.42 -1.17 -5.86
CA GLU A 69 -9.13 -2.59 -6.12
C GLU A 69 -7.71 -2.96 -5.65
N ASP A 70 -6.74 -2.06 -5.87
CA ASP A 70 -5.32 -2.23 -5.53
C ASP A 70 -4.74 -0.98 -4.85
N ILE A 71 -3.82 -1.13 -3.89
CA ILE A 71 -2.98 0.01 -3.49
C ILE A 71 -1.98 0.32 -4.60
N ILE A 72 -1.18 -0.66 -5.02
CA ILE A 72 -0.31 -0.55 -6.21
C ILE A 72 -0.76 -1.59 -7.22
N ASN A 73 -1.16 -1.14 -8.41
CA ASN A 73 -1.60 -2.03 -9.48
C ASN A 73 -0.40 -2.54 -10.29
N GLU A 74 -0.26 -3.87 -10.43
CA GLU A 74 0.87 -4.51 -11.12
C GLU A 74 1.04 -4.06 -12.57
N LYS A 75 -0.07 -4.05 -13.33
CA LYS A 75 -0.02 -3.69 -14.76
C LYS A 75 0.49 -2.28 -14.92
N LYS A 76 -0.07 -1.34 -14.15
CA LYS A 76 0.34 0.07 -14.17
C LYS A 76 1.75 0.29 -13.65
N ALA A 77 2.22 -0.48 -12.66
CA ALA A 77 3.57 -0.35 -12.13
C ALA A 77 4.64 -0.88 -13.10
N CYS A 78 4.30 -1.89 -13.90
CA CYS A 78 5.19 -2.53 -14.88
C CYS A 78 4.97 -2.01 -16.32
N GLU A 79 4.13 -0.99 -16.52
CA GLU A 79 3.96 -0.32 -17.80
C GLU A 79 5.30 0.31 -18.24
N GLY A 80 5.87 -0.20 -19.34
CA GLY A 80 7.19 0.22 -19.84
C GLY A 80 8.37 -0.63 -19.34
N GLY A 81 8.12 -1.71 -18.59
CA GLY A 81 9.14 -2.61 -18.04
C GLY A 81 9.17 -2.62 -16.51
N GLU A 82 10.02 -3.44 -15.91
CA GLU A 82 10.20 -3.45 -14.46
C GLU A 82 10.79 -2.11 -13.99
N SER A 83 10.02 -1.37 -13.18
CA SER A 83 10.45 -0.07 -12.63
C SER A 83 11.69 -0.19 -11.73
N GLY A 84 11.95 -1.37 -11.14
CA GLY A 84 13.01 -1.59 -10.14
C GLY A 84 12.79 -0.85 -8.81
N ILE A 85 11.73 -0.05 -8.71
CA ILE A 85 11.37 0.71 -7.52
C ILE A 85 10.64 -0.19 -6.53
N VAL A 86 11.22 -0.29 -5.32
CA VAL A 86 10.56 -0.92 -4.18
C VAL A 86 9.70 0.13 -3.48
N PRO A 87 8.37 -0.01 -3.43
CA PRO A 87 7.50 0.95 -2.79
C PRO A 87 7.67 0.93 -1.26
N PHE A 88 7.32 2.05 -0.62
CA PHE A 88 7.12 2.14 0.83
C PHE A 88 8.31 1.76 1.74
N PRO A 89 9.58 2.06 1.40
CA PRO A 89 10.73 1.61 2.19
C PRO A 89 10.79 2.24 3.59
N LYS A 90 10.09 3.35 3.84
CA LYS A 90 10.05 4.07 5.12
C LYS A 90 8.67 4.06 5.79
N LEU A 91 7.75 3.22 5.32
CA LEU A 91 6.38 3.20 5.83
C LEU A 91 6.36 2.68 7.26
N VAL A 92 5.76 3.47 8.16
CA VAL A 92 5.64 3.22 9.60
C VAL A 92 4.22 2.81 9.97
N SER A 93 3.22 3.43 9.33
CA SER A 93 1.80 3.15 9.57
C SER A 93 1.04 2.96 8.27
N LEU A 94 0.35 1.83 8.16
CA LEU A 94 -0.61 1.52 7.10
C LEU A 94 -1.99 1.27 7.71
N LYS A 95 -2.99 2.04 7.30
CA LYS A 95 -4.38 1.89 7.78
C LYS A 95 -5.34 1.82 6.61
N LEU A 96 -6.06 0.71 6.53
CA LEU A 96 -7.00 0.41 5.46
C LEU A 96 -8.36 0.16 6.10
N ARG A 97 -9.35 1.02 5.80
CA ARG A 97 -10.65 0.99 6.47
C ARG A 97 -11.80 1.10 5.47
N ASN A 98 -12.76 0.18 5.56
CA ASN A 98 -13.99 0.20 4.76
C ASN A 98 -13.67 0.27 3.26
N LEU A 99 -12.84 -0.67 2.78
CA LEU A 99 -12.40 -0.76 1.39
C LEU A 99 -13.02 -2.03 0.78
N ARG A 100 -14.21 -1.86 0.20
CA ARG A 100 -15.09 -2.97 -0.15
C ARG A 100 -14.61 -3.79 -1.33
N GLU A 101 -13.84 -3.23 -2.25
CA GLU A 101 -13.32 -3.92 -3.44
C GLU A 101 -11.80 -4.17 -3.36
N LEU A 102 -11.14 -3.79 -2.26
CA LEU A 102 -9.68 -3.95 -2.14
C LEU A 102 -9.32 -5.43 -2.07
N THR A 103 -8.55 -5.89 -3.05
CA THR A 103 -8.08 -7.28 -3.14
C THR A 103 -6.60 -7.42 -2.83
N ASN A 104 -5.78 -6.43 -3.23
CA ASN A 104 -4.33 -6.49 -3.05
C ASN A 104 -3.75 -5.13 -2.62
N ILE A 105 -2.63 -5.19 -1.88
CA ILE A 105 -1.79 -4.02 -1.59
C ILE A 105 -0.59 -3.99 -2.55
N TYR A 106 0.02 -5.14 -2.78
CA TYR A 106 1.10 -5.37 -3.73
C TYR A 106 1.03 -6.84 -4.21
N TRP A 107 1.49 -7.14 -5.43
CA TRP A 107 1.37 -8.47 -6.06
C TRP A 107 2.40 -9.49 -5.56
N SER A 108 3.44 -9.05 -4.86
CA SER A 108 4.44 -9.90 -4.21
C SER A 108 4.69 -9.45 -2.76
N PRO A 109 5.39 -10.25 -1.95
CA PRO A 109 5.77 -9.83 -0.60
C PRO A 109 6.65 -8.57 -0.63
N LEU A 110 6.36 -7.61 0.25
CA LEU A 110 7.17 -6.42 0.46
C LEU A 110 7.85 -6.49 1.83
N ARG A 111 9.14 -6.17 1.84
CA ARG A 111 9.84 -5.85 3.08
C ARG A 111 9.41 -4.47 3.51
N PHE A 112 8.53 -4.36 4.51
CA PHE A 112 8.29 -3.08 5.18
C PHE A 112 9.18 -2.94 6.42
N PRO A 113 10.47 -2.55 6.29
CA PRO A 113 11.42 -2.64 7.39
C PRO A 113 11.02 -1.78 8.60
N CYS A 114 10.37 -0.64 8.36
CA CYS A 114 10.01 0.34 9.39
C CYS A 114 8.56 0.23 9.90
N LEU A 115 7.77 -0.74 9.42
CA LEU A 115 6.35 -0.81 9.74
C LEU A 115 6.15 -1.15 11.22
N LYS A 116 5.42 -0.29 11.94
CA LYS A 116 5.06 -0.45 13.35
C LYS A 116 3.57 -0.71 13.54
N LYS A 117 2.73 -0.21 12.63
CA LYS A 117 1.28 -0.38 12.70
C LYS A 117 0.72 -0.73 11.33
N PHE A 118 0.00 -1.84 11.26
CA PHE A 118 -0.82 -2.21 10.13
C PHE A 118 -2.25 -2.45 10.62
N GLU A 119 -3.23 -1.77 10.06
CA GLU A 119 -4.62 -1.90 10.47
C GLU A 119 -5.51 -2.18 9.25
N VAL A 120 -6.32 -3.23 9.34
CA VAL A 120 -7.28 -3.63 8.32
C VAL A 120 -8.66 -3.76 8.97
N ILE A 121 -9.59 -2.90 8.59
CA ILE A 121 -10.95 -2.87 9.15
C ILE A 121 -11.94 -2.82 7.99
N GLU A 122 -12.93 -3.71 7.98
CA GLU A 122 -13.99 -3.74 6.98
C GLU A 122 -13.45 -3.82 5.53
N CYS A 123 -12.43 -4.67 5.30
CA CYS A 123 -11.85 -4.95 3.98
C CYS A 123 -12.09 -6.43 3.60
N PRO A 124 -13.32 -6.82 3.19
CA PRO A 124 -13.74 -8.21 3.12
C PRO A 124 -13.00 -9.06 2.07
N TYR A 125 -12.47 -8.45 1.01
CA TYR A 125 -11.75 -9.16 -0.06
C TYR A 125 -10.24 -9.10 0.04
N LEU A 126 -9.68 -8.32 0.99
CA LEU A 126 -8.24 -8.28 1.21
C LEU A 126 -7.81 -9.55 1.96
N LYS A 127 -7.37 -10.57 1.22
CA LYS A 127 -6.96 -11.86 1.78
C LYS A 127 -5.47 -12.02 1.89
N LYS A 128 -4.68 -11.29 1.10
CA LYS A 128 -3.22 -11.37 1.11
C LYS A 128 -2.62 -10.11 1.71
N LEU A 129 -1.65 -10.30 2.58
CA LEU A 129 -0.84 -9.21 3.12
C LEU A 129 0.53 -9.26 2.43
N PRO A 130 1.06 -8.17 1.87
CA PRO A 130 2.40 -8.16 1.31
C PRO A 130 3.45 -8.05 2.41
N LEU A 131 3.26 -8.76 3.53
CA LEU A 131 4.24 -8.87 4.60
C LEU A 131 5.12 -10.08 4.31
N ASP A 132 6.42 -9.92 4.51
CA ASP A 132 7.34 -11.05 4.64
C ASP A 132 7.87 -11.19 6.07
N SER A 133 8.58 -12.28 6.32
CA SER A 133 9.21 -12.55 7.61
C SER A 133 10.24 -11.49 8.05
N GLN A 134 10.58 -10.51 7.21
CA GLN A 134 11.49 -9.41 7.51
C GLN A 134 10.79 -8.05 7.74
N SER A 135 9.46 -8.01 7.64
CA SER A 135 8.71 -6.78 7.86
C SER A 135 8.73 -6.36 9.34
N GLY A 136 8.82 -5.05 9.61
CA GLY A 136 8.86 -4.47 10.95
C GLY A 136 10.14 -4.70 11.76
N ILE A 137 11.22 -5.25 11.16
CA ILE A 137 12.47 -5.55 11.89
C ILE A 137 13.16 -4.30 12.47
N HIS A 138 13.05 -3.15 11.82
CA HIS A 138 13.66 -1.90 12.30
C HIS A 138 12.70 -1.07 13.18
N GLY A 139 11.52 -1.60 13.51
CA GLY A 139 10.63 -0.98 14.47
C GLY A 139 11.22 -1.11 15.88
N GLU A 140 11.38 0.01 16.60
CA GLU A 140 11.72 -0.01 18.04
C GLU A 140 10.70 -0.82 18.88
N ASN A 141 9.49 -1.01 18.34
CA ASN A 141 8.41 -1.79 18.92
C ASN A 141 7.96 -2.87 17.94
N GLU A 142 7.38 -3.95 18.47
CA GLU A 142 6.75 -5.00 17.69
C GLU A 142 5.67 -4.44 16.73
N LEU A 143 5.67 -4.91 15.48
CA LEU A 143 4.65 -4.57 14.49
C LEU A 143 3.28 -5.03 15.00
N VAL A 144 2.35 -4.10 15.21
CA VAL A 144 0.97 -4.43 15.58
C VAL A 144 0.11 -4.55 14.32
N VAL A 145 -0.57 -5.68 14.16
CA VAL A 145 -1.57 -5.92 13.10
C VAL A 145 -2.98 -5.83 13.71
N GLY A 146 -3.64 -4.69 13.55
CA GLY A 146 -5.01 -4.47 14.04
C GLY A 146 -6.06 -4.96 13.04
N TYR A 147 -7.06 -5.70 13.51
CA TYR A 147 -8.21 -6.12 12.72
C TYR A 147 -9.53 -6.06 13.51
N ARG A 148 -10.68 -5.94 12.82
CA ARG A 148 -12.00 -5.90 13.47
C ARG A 148 -12.86 -7.13 13.19
N GLU A 149 -12.66 -7.79 12.06
CA GLU A 149 -13.46 -8.95 11.68
C GLU A 149 -12.74 -10.25 12.05
N GLU A 150 -13.26 -11.01 13.02
CA GLU A 150 -12.68 -12.31 13.40
C GLU A 150 -12.59 -13.29 12.23
N SER A 151 -13.59 -13.25 11.34
CA SER A 151 -13.56 -14.09 10.12
C SER A 151 -12.49 -13.66 9.12
N TRP A 152 -11.98 -12.42 9.20
CA TRP A 152 -10.95 -11.95 8.30
C TRP A 152 -9.61 -12.61 8.62
N ILE A 153 -9.16 -12.57 9.88
CA ILE A 153 -7.84 -13.09 10.26
C ILE A 153 -7.68 -14.60 9.95
N VAL A 154 -8.78 -15.37 10.05
CA VAL A 154 -8.80 -16.81 9.72
C VAL A 154 -8.64 -17.07 8.22
N ARG A 155 -9.07 -16.12 7.37
CA ARG A 155 -9.01 -16.21 5.90
C ARG A 155 -7.76 -15.56 5.30
N VAL A 156 -6.91 -14.92 6.10
CA VAL A 156 -5.67 -14.32 5.60
C VAL A 156 -4.75 -15.42 5.09
N GLU A 157 -4.36 -15.28 3.82
CA GLU A 157 -3.34 -16.06 3.15
C GLU A 157 -1.98 -15.42 3.42
N TRP A 158 -1.11 -16.16 4.09
CA TRP A 158 0.25 -15.74 4.43
C TRP A 158 1.24 -16.30 3.40
N GLU A 159 2.35 -15.59 3.19
CA GLU A 159 3.39 -16.02 2.25
C GLU A 159 3.95 -17.41 2.59
N ASP A 160 4.25 -17.62 3.87
CA ASP A 160 4.82 -18.86 4.38
C ASP A 160 4.43 -19.06 5.86
N GLU A 161 4.61 -20.28 6.39
CA GLU A 161 4.25 -20.60 7.78
C GLU A 161 5.08 -19.83 8.82
N ALA A 162 6.30 -19.38 8.50
CA ALA A 162 7.11 -18.57 9.41
C ALA A 162 6.56 -17.14 9.52
N THR A 163 6.18 -16.55 8.40
CA THR A 163 5.50 -15.25 8.31
C THR A 163 4.17 -15.29 9.07
N LYS A 164 3.37 -16.34 8.87
CA LYS A 164 2.12 -16.58 9.62
C LYS A 164 2.36 -16.67 11.12
N THR A 165 3.27 -17.55 11.56
CA THR A 165 3.57 -17.75 12.98
C THR A 165 4.03 -16.45 13.65
N ARG A 166 4.88 -15.69 12.99
CA ARG A 166 5.41 -14.42 13.50
C ARG A 166 4.33 -13.37 13.69
N PHE A 167 3.46 -13.18 12.72
CA PHE A 167 2.50 -12.07 12.76
C PHE A 167 1.17 -12.42 13.42
N LEU A 168 0.79 -13.69 13.49
CA LEU A 168 -0.39 -14.11 14.24
C LEU A 168 -0.30 -13.71 15.72
N SER A 169 0.86 -13.79 16.36
CA SER A 169 1.04 -13.33 17.75
C SER A 169 0.92 -11.81 17.90
N SER A 170 1.23 -11.06 16.84
CA SER A 170 1.17 -9.60 16.85
C SER A 170 -0.19 -9.04 16.38
N CYS A 171 -1.12 -9.92 16.01
CA CYS A 171 -2.48 -9.56 15.61
C CYS A 171 -3.32 -9.18 16.84
N LYS A 172 -4.02 -8.04 16.77
CA LYS A 172 -4.87 -7.52 17.85
C LYS A 172 -6.24 -7.17 17.31
N TYR A 173 -7.27 -7.64 18.02
CA TYR A 173 -8.64 -7.19 17.78
C TYR A 173 -8.79 -5.72 18.23
N VAL A 174 -9.32 -4.85 17.37
CA VAL A 174 -9.43 -3.38 17.60
C VAL A 174 -10.80 -2.81 17.27
#